data_AF-A0A7S1S214-F1
#
_entry.id   AF-A0A7S1S214-F1
#
_cell.length_a   1.000
_cell.length_b   1.000
_cell.length_c   1.000
_cell.angle_alpha   90.00
_cell.angle_beta   90.00
_cell.angle_gamma   90.00
#
_symmetry.space_group_name_H-M   'P 1'
#
loop_
_entity.id
_entity.type
_entity.pdbx_description
1 polymer ?
#
loop_
_entity_poly.entity_id
_entity_poly.type
_entity_poly.pdbx_seq_one_letter_code
_entity_poly.pdbx_strand_id
1 'polypeptide(L)'
;VGDNDSEGLVAYAKANVLFTSGVSLEWVLPKCCCAMITGGSGVFGSCMHAGVPILVSPAEGDDSHYAGLVTALGTGKGTAGLVALEQSELRASLKFVATDGTVAGKVKEAQKTVGQELGVAGAML
;
A
#
# COMPACT_ATOMS: atom_id res chain seq x y z
N VAL A 1 20.61 12.68 -9.42
CA VAL A 1 19.93 14.00 -9.43
C VAL A 1 20.48 14.71 -8.21
N GLY A 2 21.29 15.73 -8.42
CA GLY A 2 22.09 16.36 -7.38
C GLY A 2 21.24 17.13 -6.36
N ASP A 3 21.73 17.17 -5.13
CA ASP A 3 21.23 18.01 -4.04
C ASP A 3 21.23 19.48 -4.47
N ASN A 4 20.04 20.07 -4.71
CA ASN A 4 19.68 21.50 -4.52
C ASN A 4 18.52 22.01 -5.40
N ASP A 5 17.82 21.19 -6.18
CA ASP A 5 16.60 21.67 -6.86
C ASP A 5 15.36 21.56 -5.96
N SER A 6 15.43 22.20 -4.79
CA SER A 6 14.31 22.24 -3.83
C SER A 6 13.09 22.97 -4.44
N GLU A 7 13.32 23.98 -5.27
CA GLU A 7 12.27 24.71 -5.97
C GLU A 7 11.54 23.83 -6.99
N GLY A 8 12.28 23.08 -7.81
CA GLY A 8 11.71 22.12 -8.76
C GLY A 8 10.93 21.01 -8.08
N LEU A 9 11.43 20.47 -6.96
CA LEU A 9 10.71 19.47 -6.15
C LEU A 9 9.42 20.03 -5.55
N VAL A 10 9.45 21.27 -5.02
CA VAL A 10 8.25 21.93 -4.49
C VAL A 10 7.22 22.17 -5.59
N ALA A 11 7.65 22.64 -6.77
CA ALA A 11 6.77 22.84 -7.91
C ALA A 11 6.13 21.52 -8.37
N TYR A 12 6.92 20.44 -8.46
CA TYR A 12 6.43 19.10 -8.79
C TYR A 12 5.42 18.62 -7.75
N ALA A 13 5.72 18.76 -6.45
CA ALA A 13 4.84 18.33 -5.37
C ALA A 13 3.51 19.10 -5.41
N LYS A 14 3.51 20.42 -5.63
CA LYS A 14 2.28 21.22 -5.76
C LYS A 14 1.38 20.76 -6.90
N ALA A 15 1.96 20.24 -7.98
CA ALA A 15 1.22 19.79 -9.15
C ALA A 15 0.78 18.31 -9.07
N ASN A 16 1.50 17.46 -8.34
CA ASN A 16 1.34 16.00 -8.41
C ASN A 16 1.10 15.29 -7.07
N VAL A 17 1.27 15.98 -5.93
CA VAL A 17 1.15 15.40 -4.60
C VAL A 17 0.05 16.11 -3.82
N LEU A 18 -0.98 15.36 -3.44
CA LEU A 18 -2.03 15.85 -2.58
C LEU A 18 -1.70 15.53 -1.11
N PHE A 19 -1.53 16.57 -0.31
CA PHE A 19 -1.46 16.46 1.15
C PHE A 19 -2.84 16.71 1.74
N THR A 20 -3.36 15.77 2.54
CA THR A 20 -4.66 15.90 3.21
C THR A 20 -4.56 15.39 4.64
N SER A 21 -5.32 16.00 5.55
CA SER A 21 -5.44 15.55 6.95
C SER A 21 -6.29 14.28 7.10
N GLY A 22 -7.05 13.92 6.06
CA GLY A 22 -7.89 12.74 6.07
C GLY A 22 -8.52 12.46 4.71
N VAL A 23 -8.81 11.19 4.46
CA VAL A 23 -9.52 10.73 3.27
C VAL A 23 -10.25 9.43 3.61
N SER A 24 -11.42 9.21 3.00
CA SER A 24 -12.08 7.90 3.08
C SER A 24 -11.32 6.89 2.22
N LEU A 25 -10.81 5.83 2.85
CA LEU A 25 -10.13 4.73 2.16
C LEU A 25 -11.04 4.06 1.13
N GLU A 26 -12.30 3.85 1.48
CA GLU A 26 -13.31 3.26 0.58
C GLU A 26 -13.49 4.09 -0.71
N TRP A 27 -13.37 5.41 -0.62
CA TRP A 27 -13.51 6.28 -1.78
C TRP A 27 -12.23 6.39 -2.62
N VAL A 28 -11.05 6.43 -1.97
CA VAL A 28 -9.78 6.69 -2.67
C VAL A 28 -9.15 5.42 -3.24
N LEU A 29 -9.17 4.31 -2.50
CA LEU A 29 -8.48 3.08 -2.88
C LEU A 29 -8.91 2.52 -4.25
N PRO A 30 -10.21 2.51 -4.62
CA PRO A 30 -10.63 2.05 -5.96
C PRO A 30 -10.04 2.86 -7.12
N LYS A 31 -9.49 4.05 -6.85
CA LYS A 31 -8.86 4.94 -7.84
C LYS A 31 -7.33 4.83 -7.85
N CYS A 32 -6.75 4.03 -6.96
CA CYS A 32 -5.31 3.87 -6.82
C CYS A 32 -4.81 2.63 -7.58
N CYS A 33 -3.64 2.73 -8.22
CA CYS A 33 -2.98 1.57 -8.82
C CYS A 33 -2.22 0.70 -7.79
N CYS A 34 -1.83 1.30 -6.66
CA CYS A 34 -1.25 0.64 -5.50
C CYS A 34 -1.39 1.56 -4.27
N ALA A 35 -1.16 1.02 -3.08
CA ALA A 35 -1.10 1.77 -1.83
C ALA A 35 0.22 1.48 -1.10
N MET A 36 0.85 2.52 -0.55
CA MET A 36 1.98 2.39 0.37
C MET A 36 1.50 2.67 1.79
N ILE A 37 1.72 1.74 2.72
CA ILE A 37 1.25 1.81 4.11
C ILE A 37 2.39 1.40 5.06
N THR A 38 2.33 1.83 6.32
CA THR A 38 3.27 1.31 7.34
C THR A 38 2.84 -0.05 7.84
N GLY A 39 1.52 -0.30 7.90
CA GLY A 39 0.92 -1.56 8.35
C GLY A 39 -0.50 -1.32 8.85
N GLY A 40 -0.91 -2.10 9.85
CA GLY A 40 -2.21 -2.00 10.51
C GLY A 40 -3.33 -2.78 9.80
N SER A 41 -4.02 -3.63 10.57
CA SER A 41 -5.08 -4.52 10.07
C SER A 41 -6.20 -3.80 9.31
N GLY A 42 -6.62 -2.62 9.79
CA GLY A 42 -7.72 -1.87 9.18
C GLY A 42 -7.40 -1.34 7.78
N VAL A 43 -6.20 -0.75 7.61
CA VAL A 43 -5.76 -0.23 6.31
C VAL A 43 -5.43 -1.37 5.36
N PHE A 44 -4.72 -2.40 5.86
CA PHE A 44 -4.45 -3.62 5.11
C PHE A 44 -5.74 -4.26 4.59
N GLY A 45 -6.72 -4.48 5.47
CA GLY A 45 -8.03 -5.05 5.10
C GLY A 45 -8.77 -4.19 4.08
N SER A 46 -8.72 -2.86 4.24
CA SER A 46 -9.32 -1.93 3.26
C SER A 46 -8.68 -2.05 1.87
N CYS A 47 -7.36 -2.17 1.80
CA CYS A 47 -6.64 -2.39 0.54
C CYS A 47 -7.00 -3.74 -0.10
N MET A 48 -7.06 -4.82 0.70
CA MET A 48 -7.42 -6.15 0.23
C MET A 48 -8.87 -6.18 -0.27
N HIS A 49 -9.81 -5.59 0.47
CA HIS A 49 -11.20 -5.44 0.06
C HIS A 49 -11.36 -4.59 -1.21
N ALA A 50 -10.57 -3.53 -1.38
CA ALA A 50 -10.55 -2.73 -2.60
C ALA A 50 -9.86 -3.42 -3.79
N GLY A 51 -9.08 -4.48 -3.54
CA GLY A 51 -8.29 -5.17 -4.56
C GLY A 51 -7.11 -4.33 -5.06
N VAL A 52 -6.43 -3.63 -4.14
CA VAL A 52 -5.33 -2.70 -4.44
C VAL A 52 -4.00 -3.30 -3.99
N PRO A 53 -3.00 -3.45 -4.89
CA PRO A 53 -1.66 -3.91 -4.53
C PRO A 53 -1.01 -3.07 -3.43
N ILE A 54 -0.25 -3.71 -2.53
CA ILE A 54 0.22 -3.06 -1.30
C ILE A 54 1.75 -3.05 -1.23
N LEU A 55 2.34 -1.89 -0.98
CA LEU A 55 3.72 -1.74 -0.55
C LEU A 55 3.72 -1.44 0.95
N VAL A 56 4.36 -2.28 1.76
CA VAL A 56 4.44 -2.04 3.20
C VAL A 56 5.86 -1.59 3.56
N SER A 57 5.98 -0.41 4.17
CA SER A 57 7.24 0.10 4.70
C SER A 57 7.14 0.23 6.21
N PRO A 58 7.64 -0.77 6.97
CA PRO A 58 7.39 -0.84 8.40
C PRO A 58 7.95 0.36 9.16
N ALA A 59 7.19 0.89 10.11
CA ALA A 59 7.69 1.90 11.04
C ALA A 59 7.82 1.32 12.45
N GLU A 60 6.73 0.80 13.03
CA GLU A 60 6.68 0.37 14.42
C GLU A 60 5.72 -0.82 14.65
N GLY A 61 5.83 -1.50 15.78
CA GLY A 61 4.84 -2.50 16.21
C GLY A 61 4.69 -3.69 15.26
N ASP A 62 3.46 -3.99 14.86
CA ASP A 62 3.09 -5.13 14.02
C ASP A 62 3.24 -4.86 12.51
N ASP A 63 3.74 -3.69 12.11
CA ASP A 63 3.98 -3.32 10.72
C ASP A 63 4.82 -4.36 9.94
N SER A 64 5.87 -4.89 10.57
CA SER A 64 6.74 -5.92 9.98
C SER A 64 6.00 -7.23 9.68
N HIS A 65 4.97 -7.55 10.47
CA HIS A 65 4.11 -8.70 10.20
C HIS A 65 3.35 -8.51 8.89
N TYR A 66 2.75 -7.34 8.66
CA TYR A 66 2.04 -7.07 7.41
C TYR A 66 2.97 -7.01 6.21
N ALA A 67 4.20 -6.52 6.36
CA ALA A 67 5.21 -6.55 5.30
C ALA A 67 5.55 -7.99 4.88
N GLY A 68 5.70 -8.90 5.85
CA GLY A 68 5.85 -10.32 5.58
C GLY A 68 4.60 -10.92 4.93
N LEU A 69 3.42 -10.57 5.43
CA LEU A 69 2.14 -11.11 4.97
C LEU A 69 1.82 -10.73 3.52
N VAL A 70 1.96 -9.46 3.11
CA VAL A 70 1.72 -9.05 1.72
C VAL A 70 2.66 -9.77 0.75
N THR A 71 3.90 -9.99 1.18
CA THR A 71 4.92 -10.68 0.37
C THR A 71 4.58 -12.15 0.24
N ALA A 72 4.20 -12.80 1.34
CA ALA A 72 3.82 -14.22 1.37
C ALA A 72 2.55 -14.51 0.56
N LEU A 73 1.57 -13.61 0.60
CA LEU A 73 0.33 -13.72 -0.18
C LEU A 73 0.51 -13.34 -1.66
N GLY A 74 1.64 -12.72 -2.02
CA GLY A 74 1.89 -12.21 -3.37
C GLY A 74 1.01 -11.02 -3.76
N THR A 75 0.32 -10.38 -2.81
CA THR A 75 -0.53 -9.21 -3.05
C THR A 75 0.22 -7.89 -2.98
N GLY A 76 1.54 -7.96 -2.75
CA GLY A 76 2.36 -6.79 -2.53
C GLY A 76 3.80 -7.12 -2.20
N LYS A 77 4.48 -6.16 -1.60
CA LYS A 77 5.87 -6.29 -1.17
C LYS A 77 6.12 -5.54 0.14
N GLY A 78 6.88 -6.15 1.04
CA GLY A 78 7.51 -5.46 2.17
C GLY A 78 8.84 -4.82 1.77
N THR A 79 9.11 -3.61 2.24
CA THR A 79 10.41 -2.94 2.08
C THR A 79 11.22 -3.00 3.38
N ALA A 80 12.44 -2.47 3.34
CA ALA A 80 13.10 -1.99 4.55
C ALA A 80 12.19 -1.05 5.36
N GLY A 81 12.44 -0.97 6.67
CA GLY A 81 11.70 -0.06 7.54
C GLY A 81 11.83 1.39 7.08
N LEU A 82 10.81 2.22 7.33
CA LEU A 82 10.66 3.55 6.76
C LEU A 82 11.90 4.45 6.93
N VAL A 83 12.59 4.34 8.06
CA VAL A 83 13.83 5.10 8.36
C VAL A 83 15.04 4.62 7.55
N ALA A 84 15.10 3.33 7.24
CA ALA A 84 16.20 2.71 6.49
C ALA A 84 15.88 2.55 4.99
N LEU A 85 14.73 3.05 4.54
CA LEU A 85 14.26 2.87 3.18
C LEU A 85 14.98 3.79 2.20
N GLU A 86 15.78 3.19 1.33
CA GLU A 86 16.51 3.90 0.30
C GLU A 86 15.63 4.30 -0.89
N GLN A 87 15.95 5.43 -1.53
CA GLN A 87 15.20 5.95 -2.68
C GLN A 87 15.14 4.93 -3.84
N SER A 88 16.24 4.22 -4.08
CA SER A 88 16.35 3.22 -5.14
C SER A 88 15.43 2.02 -4.88
N GLU A 89 15.38 1.55 -3.64
CA GLU A 89 14.50 0.47 -3.21
C GLU A 89 13.03 0.88 -3.30
N LEU A 90 12.68 2.08 -2.80
CA LEU A 90 11.33 2.62 -2.88
C LEU A 90 10.85 2.70 -4.32
N ARG A 91 11.66 3.27 -5.21
CA ARG A 91 11.32 3.39 -6.64
C ARG A 91 11.12 2.02 -7.29
N ALA A 92 12.04 1.09 -7.07
CA ALA A 92 11.96 -0.24 -7.65
C ALA A 92 10.73 -0.99 -7.15
N SER A 93 10.45 -0.91 -5.85
CA SER A 93 9.34 -1.64 -5.23
C SER A 93 7.98 -1.04 -5.58
N LEU A 94 7.84 0.30 -5.62
CA LEU A 94 6.63 0.95 -6.10
C LEU A 94 6.34 0.58 -7.55
N LYS A 95 7.36 0.63 -8.43
CA LYS A 95 7.19 0.26 -9.84
C LYS A 95 6.73 -1.19 -9.98
N PHE A 96 7.37 -2.11 -9.27
CA PHE A 96 7.01 -3.53 -9.26
C PHE A 96 5.54 -3.72 -8.80
N VAL A 97 5.19 -3.24 -7.61
CA VAL A 97 3.85 -3.43 -7.03
C VAL A 97 2.75 -2.80 -7.89
N ALA A 98 3.03 -1.66 -8.52
CA ALA A 98 2.05 -0.94 -9.34
C ALA A 98 1.85 -1.51 -10.76
N THR A 99 2.78 -2.34 -11.26
CA THR A 99 2.79 -2.75 -12.68
C THR A 99 2.90 -4.25 -12.92
N ASP A 100 3.23 -5.05 -11.92
CA ASP A 100 3.33 -6.51 -12.06
C ASP A 100 1.95 -7.17 -12.14
N GLY A 101 1.69 -7.86 -13.25
CA GLY A 101 0.41 -8.52 -13.50
C GLY A 101 0.12 -9.70 -12.57
N THR A 102 1.16 -10.33 -12.00
CA THR A 102 1.00 -11.43 -11.04
C THR A 102 0.49 -10.88 -9.71
N VAL A 103 1.09 -9.77 -9.25
CA VAL A 103 0.62 -9.07 -8.04
C VAL A 103 -0.82 -8.60 -8.21
N ALA A 104 -1.15 -8.00 -9.36
CA ALA A 104 -2.52 -7.59 -9.67
C ALA A 104 -3.50 -8.77 -9.68
N GLY A 105 -3.11 -9.92 -10.23
CA GLY A 105 -3.92 -11.14 -10.20
C GLY A 105 -4.17 -11.64 -8.77
N LYS A 106 -3.12 -11.66 -7.94
CA LYS A 106 -3.20 -12.12 -6.55
C LYS A 106 -4.07 -11.23 -5.68
N VAL A 107 -3.99 -9.91 -5.85
CA VAL A 107 -4.85 -9.01 -5.07
C VAL A 107 -6.32 -9.13 -5.48
N LYS A 108 -6.62 -9.45 -6.75
CA LYS A 108 -8.00 -9.73 -7.20
C LYS A 108 -8.54 -11.04 -6.64
N GLU A 109 -7.71 -12.06 -6.54
CA GLU A 109 -8.05 -13.31 -5.86
C GLU A 109 -8.37 -13.04 -4.38
N ALA A 110 -7.49 -12.32 -3.69
CA ALA A 110 -7.70 -11.96 -2.29
C ALA A 110 -8.95 -11.09 -2.08
N GLN A 111 -9.20 -10.11 -2.94
CA GLN A 111 -10.41 -9.26 -2.91
C GLN A 111 -11.69 -10.10 -2.94
N LYS A 112 -11.74 -11.11 -3.81
CA LYS A 112 -12.89 -12.00 -3.90
C LYS A 112 -13.10 -12.79 -2.61
N THR A 113 -12.02 -13.32 -2.03
CA THR A 113 -12.09 -14.08 -0.77
C THR A 113 -12.55 -13.20 0.40
N VAL A 114 -11.94 -12.02 0.56
CA VAL A 114 -12.31 -11.07 1.63
C VAL A 114 -13.76 -10.58 1.45
N GLY A 115 -14.21 -10.35 0.21
CA GLY A 115 -15.59 -9.96 -0.07
C GLY A 115 -16.64 -11.03 0.24
N GLN A 116 -16.23 -12.27 0.56
CA GLN A 116 -17.13 -13.35 0.98
C GLN A 116 -17.20 -13.48 2.51
N GLU A 117 -16.43 -12.70 3.26
CA GLU A 117 -16.49 -12.70 4.72
C GLU A 117 -17.84 -12.16 5.21
N LEU A 118 -18.33 -12.71 6.33
CA LEU A 118 -19.62 -12.36 6.91
C LEU A 118 -19.61 -11.00 7.64
N GLY A 119 -18.43 -10.38 7.78
CA GLY A 119 -18.24 -9.15 8.54
C GLY A 119 -18.81 -9.26 9.95
N VAL A 120 -19.56 -8.24 10.38
CA VAL A 120 -20.17 -8.19 11.73
C VAL A 120 -21.15 -9.34 11.98
N ALA A 121 -21.81 -9.87 10.94
CA ALA A 121 -22.74 -10.99 11.11
C ALA A 121 -22.03 -12.27 11.60
N GLY A 122 -20.74 -12.44 11.29
CA GLY A 122 -19.93 -13.55 11.79
C GLY A 122 -19.62 -13.48 13.29
N ALA A 123 -19.70 -12.29 13.91
CA ALA A 123 -19.43 -12.11 15.34
C ALA A 123 -20.64 -12.40 16.25
N MET A 124 -21.81 -12.66 15.67
CA MET A 124 -23.06 -12.94 16.39
C MET A 124 -23.41 -14.44 16.44
N LEU A 125 -22.51 -15.30 15.95
CA LEU A 125 -22.60 -16.77 15.96
C LEU A 125 -21.76 -17.36 17.10
#